data_AF-A0A653K7A0-F1
#
_entry.id   AF-A0A653K7A0-F1
#
_cell.length_a   1.000
_cell.length_b   1.000
_cell.length_c   1.000
_cell.angle_alpha   90.00
_cell.angle_beta   90.00
_cell.angle_gamma   90.00
#
_symmetry.space_group_name_H-M   'P 1'
#
loop_
_entity.id
_entity.type
_entity.pdbx_description
1 polymer ?
#
loop_
_entity_poly.entity_id
_entity_poly.type
_entity_poly.pdbx_seq_one_letter_code
_entity_poly.pdbx_strand_id
1 'polypeptide(L)'
;MNMNKHNVEQSLNPATRSMASRLATRPSVARFNRVSGFTLIEVMVVIVILGVLAALIVPNVMGRGEKAKVDTTSITLKGVAGALDQYKLDNGRYPSMQDGGLDALVNQPASAKNWLPGGYVKGGYPKDSWENDLQYVIPGREGRAFDLYSFGADGKEGGEGNDADIYYQP
;
A
#
# COMPACT_ATOMS: atom_id res chain seq x y z
N MET A 1 22.63 88.37 -29.02
CA MET A 1 23.66 88.96 -28.14
C MET A 1 23.31 90.42 -27.92
N ASN A 2 23.21 91.04 -26.75
CA ASN A 2 23.47 90.69 -25.35
C ASN A 2 22.69 91.77 -24.55
N MET A 3 21.61 91.45 -23.83
CA MET A 3 21.58 91.27 -22.36
C MET A 3 22.54 92.16 -21.56
N ASN A 4 22.00 93.13 -20.82
CA ASN A 4 22.16 93.10 -19.37
C ASN A 4 20.99 93.77 -18.65
N LYS A 5 20.46 93.10 -17.64
CA LYS A 5 19.18 93.36 -16.97
C LYS A 5 19.35 94.29 -15.77
N HIS A 6 18.29 95.06 -15.53
CA HIS A 6 17.95 95.89 -14.36
C HIS A 6 18.15 95.14 -13.03
N ASN A 7 18.83 95.71 -12.02
CA ASN A 7 18.50 96.84 -11.15
C ASN A 7 17.65 96.44 -9.92
N VAL A 8 18.13 96.93 -8.76
CA VAL A 8 17.47 97.23 -7.47
C VAL A 8 17.25 96.10 -6.46
N GLU A 9 18.05 96.19 -5.40
CA GLU A 9 17.78 95.74 -4.03
C GLU A 9 16.47 96.31 -3.49
N GLN A 10 15.61 95.50 -2.85
CA GLN A 10 14.69 96.01 -1.83
C GLN A 10 14.18 94.90 -0.89
N SER A 11 14.90 94.75 0.23
CA SER A 11 14.41 94.95 1.61
C SER A 11 12.99 94.46 1.99
N LEU A 12 12.99 93.44 2.86
CA LEU A 12 12.23 93.28 4.12
C LEU A 12 10.68 93.25 4.16
N ASN A 13 10.22 92.12 4.72
CA ASN A 13 8.94 91.77 5.36
C ASN A 13 8.29 92.87 6.24
N PRO A 14 6.95 92.82 6.48
CA PRO A 14 6.45 92.07 7.66
C PRO A 14 5.06 91.42 7.53
N ALA A 15 4.83 90.48 8.46
CA ALA A 15 3.61 89.71 8.69
C ALA A 15 2.54 90.47 9.48
N THR A 16 1.26 90.09 9.30
CA THR A 16 0.12 90.08 10.26
C THR A 16 -1.16 89.74 9.47
N ARG A 17 -2.23 89.09 9.93
CA ARG A 17 -2.65 88.27 11.10
C ARG A 17 -4.18 88.08 10.86
N SER A 18 -4.77 86.91 11.13
CA SER A 18 -6.22 86.65 11.41
C SER A 18 -6.60 85.25 10.90
N MET A 19 -7.39 84.37 11.52
CA MET A 19 -7.84 84.07 12.89
C MET A 19 -8.71 82.79 12.76
N ALA A 20 -8.84 82.01 13.85
CA ALA A 20 -9.77 80.87 14.05
C ALA A 20 -9.45 79.57 13.27
N SER A 21 -9.61 78.35 13.79
CA SER A 21 -10.52 77.85 14.83
C SER A 21 -9.90 76.64 15.54
N ARG A 22 -10.15 76.51 16.85
CA ARG A 22 -9.66 75.43 17.71
C ARG A 22 -10.62 74.23 17.66
N LEU A 23 -10.14 73.06 17.26
CA LEU A 23 -10.82 71.77 17.48
C LEU A 23 -9.93 70.93 18.42
N ALA A 24 -10.34 70.87 19.68
CA ALA A 24 -9.72 70.04 20.69
C ALA A 24 -10.12 68.57 20.45
N THR A 25 -9.16 67.75 20.02
CA THR A 25 -9.34 66.29 19.93
C THR A 25 -8.97 65.68 21.27
N ARG A 26 -9.94 65.09 21.98
CA ARG A 26 -9.69 64.29 23.20
C ARG A 26 -9.11 62.94 22.80
N PRO A 27 -7.97 62.49 23.36
CA PRO A 27 -7.51 61.13 23.11
C PRO A 27 -8.37 60.12 23.90
N SER A 28 -8.93 59.15 23.18
CA SER A 28 -9.54 57.94 23.74
C SER A 28 -8.42 56.98 24.14
N VAL A 29 -8.36 56.61 25.42
CA VAL A 29 -7.35 55.66 25.91
C VAL A 29 -7.82 54.24 25.57
N ALA A 30 -7.31 53.69 24.46
CA ALA A 30 -7.53 52.30 24.09
C ALA A 30 -6.83 51.38 25.10
N ARG A 31 -7.59 50.50 25.76
CA ARG A 31 -7.06 49.48 26.67
C ARG A 31 -6.51 48.34 25.82
N PHE A 32 -5.19 48.14 25.80
CA PHE A 32 -4.58 46.98 25.15
C PHE A 32 -4.98 45.71 25.90
N ASN A 33 -5.78 44.88 25.24
CA ASN A 33 -6.04 43.51 25.68
C ASN A 33 -4.69 42.78 25.64
N ARG A 34 -4.18 42.33 26.79
CA ARG A 34 -2.91 41.58 26.82
C ARG A 34 -3.19 40.22 26.20
N VAL A 35 -2.78 40.05 24.95
CA VAL A 35 -2.70 38.74 24.33
C VAL A 35 -1.63 37.97 25.09
N SER A 36 -2.04 36.97 25.87
CA SER A 36 -1.12 36.04 26.51
C SER A 36 -0.50 35.17 25.41
N GLY A 37 0.80 35.33 25.18
CA GLY A 37 1.57 34.46 24.30
C GLY A 37 1.92 33.14 24.99
N PHE A 38 2.17 32.11 24.18
CA PHE A 38 2.72 30.84 24.64
C PHE A 38 4.10 31.03 25.26
N THR A 39 4.41 30.24 26.29
CA THR A 39 5.73 30.25 26.91
C THR A 39 6.69 29.32 26.15
N LEU A 40 7.99 29.60 26.19
CA LEU A 40 9.00 28.73 25.58
C LEU A 40 8.97 27.31 26.18
N ILE A 41 8.73 27.21 27.50
CA ILE A 41 8.68 25.92 28.20
C ILE A 41 7.52 25.03 27.71
N GLU A 42 6.39 25.63 27.35
CA GLU A 42 5.21 24.91 26.82
C GLU A 42 5.53 24.24 25.48
N VAL A 43 6.23 24.94 24.59
CA VAL A 43 6.68 24.37 23.32
C VAL A 43 7.79 23.34 23.54
N MET A 44 8.71 23.55 24.49
CA MET A 44 9.77 22.61 24.82
C MET A 44 9.23 21.26 25.31
N VAL A 45 8.24 21.26 26.20
CA VAL A 45 7.64 20.01 26.69
C VAL A 45 6.95 19.25 25.56
N VAL A 46 6.25 19.94 24.66
CA VAL A 46 5.56 19.32 23.51
C VAL A 46 6.56 18.64 22.58
N ILE A 47 7.65 19.31 22.19
CA ILE A 47 8.64 18.70 21.29
C ILE A 47 9.37 17.51 21.95
N VAL A 48 9.55 17.53 23.27
CA VAL A 48 10.13 16.40 24.00
C VAL A 48 9.19 15.20 23.97
N ILE A 49 7.89 15.40 24.26
CA ILE A 49 6.90 14.32 24.20
C ILE A 49 6.77 13.77 22.78
N LEU A 50 6.72 14.65 21.76
CA LEU A 50 6.70 14.25 20.35
C LEU A 50 7.96 13.48 19.96
N GLY A 51 9.14 13.88 20.44
CA GLY A 51 10.40 13.16 20.21
C GLY A 51 10.41 11.76 20.83
N VAL A 52 9.90 11.62 22.06
CA VAL A 52 9.76 10.31 22.73
C VAL A 52 8.76 9.42 22.00
N LEU A 53 7.58 9.95 21.64
CA LEU A 53 6.56 9.19 20.91
C LEU A 53 7.05 8.76 19.53
N ALA A 54 7.74 9.65 18.81
CA ALA A 54 8.32 9.34 17.50
C ALA A 54 9.35 8.20 17.58
N ALA A 55 10.12 8.11 18.66
CA ALA A 55 11.10 7.04 18.86
C ALA A 55 10.47 5.67 19.17
N LEU A 56 9.23 5.64 19.69
CA LEU A 56 8.56 4.40 20.10
C LEU A 56 7.67 3.77 19.01
N ILE A 57 7.33 4.53 17.97
CA ILE A 57 6.45 4.02 16.90
C ILE A 57 7.22 3.24 15.84
N VAL A 58 7.51 1.96 16.09
CA VAL A 58 7.90 1.02 15.03
C VAL A 58 6.72 0.09 14.73
N PRO A 59 6.00 0.27 13.61
CA PRO A 59 4.98 -0.69 13.21
C PRO A 59 5.65 -2.01 12.79
N ASN A 60 5.53 -3.05 13.63
CA ASN A 60 5.97 -4.42 13.34
C ASN A 60 4.96 -5.14 12.42
N VAL A 61 4.87 -4.69 11.16
CA VAL A 61 4.02 -5.31 10.12
C VAL A 61 4.81 -6.18 9.14
N MET A 62 6.14 -6.21 9.25
CA MET A 62 7.02 -7.01 8.40
C MET A 62 6.72 -8.51 8.62
N GLY A 63 6.29 -9.22 7.58
CA GLY A 63 6.15 -10.69 7.57
C GLY A 63 4.74 -11.27 7.74
N ARG A 64 3.72 -10.50 8.16
CA ARG A 64 2.34 -11.01 8.25
C ARG A 64 1.73 -11.32 6.88
N GLY A 65 2.06 -10.49 5.88
CA GLY A 65 1.60 -10.71 4.50
C GLY A 65 2.16 -11.99 3.90
N GLU A 66 3.45 -12.27 4.11
CA GLU A 66 4.10 -13.44 3.50
C GLU A 66 3.65 -14.75 4.14
N LYS A 67 3.47 -14.79 5.46
CA LYS A 67 2.86 -15.96 6.10
C LYS A 67 1.45 -16.23 5.57
N ALA A 68 0.65 -15.18 5.37
CA ALA A 68 -0.70 -15.32 4.81
C ALA A 68 -0.68 -15.89 3.38
N LYS A 69 0.35 -15.57 2.57
CA LYS A 69 0.54 -16.16 1.23
C LYS A 69 0.84 -17.65 1.31
N VAL A 70 1.78 -18.07 2.17
CA VAL A 70 2.09 -19.50 2.37
C VAL A 70 0.83 -20.28 2.81
N ASP A 71 0.09 -19.72 3.76
CA ASP A 71 -1.14 -20.35 4.29
C ASP A 71 -2.24 -20.40 3.21
N THR A 72 -2.40 -19.34 2.40
CA THR A 72 -3.35 -19.30 1.28
C THR A 72 -2.99 -20.30 0.20
N THR A 73 -1.72 -20.38 -0.19
CA THR A 73 -1.23 -21.39 -1.15
C THR A 73 -1.50 -22.81 -0.65
N SER A 74 -1.29 -23.07 0.64
CA SER A 74 -1.61 -24.37 1.25
C SER A 74 -3.10 -24.71 1.19
N ILE A 75 -3.98 -23.72 1.35
CA ILE A 75 -5.44 -23.90 1.18
C ILE A 75 -5.78 -24.18 -0.29
N THR A 76 -5.18 -23.44 -1.22
CA THR A 76 -5.35 -23.65 -2.65
C THR A 76 -4.96 -25.07 -3.06
N LEU A 77 -3.80 -25.55 -2.61
CA LEU A 77 -3.33 -26.92 -2.84
C LEU A 77 -4.35 -27.96 -2.35
N LYS A 78 -4.93 -27.77 -1.15
CA LYS A 78 -5.98 -28.64 -0.62
C LYS A 78 -7.26 -28.61 -1.49
N GLY A 79 -7.64 -27.44 -1.98
CA GLY A 79 -8.79 -27.29 -2.88
C GLY A 79 -8.60 -28.04 -4.20
N VAL A 80 -7.41 -27.93 -4.79
CA VAL A 80 -7.06 -28.65 -6.03
C VAL A 80 -6.96 -30.15 -5.80
N ALA A 81 -6.39 -30.59 -4.69
CA ALA A 81 -6.38 -32.00 -4.31
C ALA A 81 -7.80 -32.59 -4.21
N GLY A 82 -8.74 -31.86 -3.58
CA GLY A 82 -10.14 -32.27 -3.54
C GLY A 82 -10.80 -32.36 -4.93
N ALA A 83 -10.46 -31.46 -5.85
CA ALA A 83 -10.92 -31.52 -7.23
C ALA A 83 -10.33 -32.72 -7.99
N LEU A 84 -9.06 -33.06 -7.76
CA LEU A 84 -8.40 -34.26 -8.30
C LEU A 84 -9.08 -35.54 -7.78
N ASP A 85 -9.43 -35.58 -6.50
CA ASP A 85 -10.16 -36.71 -5.92
C ASP A 85 -11.54 -36.86 -6.54
N GLN A 86 -12.28 -35.77 -6.71
CA GLN A 86 -13.58 -35.81 -7.37
C GLN A 86 -13.46 -36.26 -8.84
N TYR A 87 -12.44 -35.79 -9.57
CA TYR A 87 -12.16 -36.27 -10.93
C TYR A 87 -11.94 -37.80 -10.94
N LYS A 88 -11.15 -38.31 -9.98
CA LYS A 88 -10.91 -39.75 -9.86
C LYS A 88 -12.16 -40.53 -9.49
N LEU A 89 -13.04 -39.99 -8.65
CA LEU A 89 -14.30 -40.64 -8.30
C LEU A 89 -15.18 -40.84 -9.54
N ASP A 90 -15.25 -39.83 -10.41
CA ASP A 90 -16.08 -39.89 -11.62
C ASP A 90 -15.45 -40.75 -12.73
N ASN A 91 -14.14 -40.62 -12.93
CA ASN A 91 -13.43 -41.21 -14.08
C ASN A 91 -12.61 -42.47 -13.72
N GLY A 92 -12.59 -42.87 -12.45
CA GLY A 92 -11.88 -44.04 -11.93
C GLY A 92 -10.36 -43.87 -11.78
N ARG A 93 -9.79 -42.74 -12.20
CA ARG A 93 -8.35 -42.46 -12.17
C ARG A 93 -8.09 -40.97 -12.09
N TYR A 94 -6.95 -40.57 -11.53
CA TYR A 94 -6.49 -39.19 -11.62
C TYR A 94 -6.13 -38.81 -13.07
N PRO A 95 -6.16 -37.51 -13.42
CA PRO A 95 -5.70 -37.04 -14.72
C PRO A 95 -4.24 -37.42 -14.95
N SER A 96 -3.96 -38.00 -16.12
CA SER A 96 -2.59 -38.26 -16.55
C SER A 96 -1.98 -37.01 -17.19
N MET A 97 -0.66 -37.03 -17.40
CA MET A 97 0.01 -35.98 -18.19
C MET A 97 -0.50 -35.92 -19.63
N GLN A 98 -0.90 -37.07 -20.20
CA GLN A 98 -1.49 -37.14 -21.54
C GLN A 98 -2.90 -36.54 -21.60
N ASP A 99 -3.59 -36.45 -20.45
CA ASP A 99 -4.90 -35.80 -20.33
C ASP A 99 -4.78 -34.29 -20.08
N GLY A 100 -3.57 -33.74 -20.04
CA GLY A 100 -3.32 -32.33 -19.71
C GLY A 100 -3.10 -32.05 -18.22
N GLY A 101 -2.99 -33.07 -17.37
CA GLY A 101 -2.71 -32.90 -15.94
C GLY A 101 -3.79 -32.09 -15.22
N LEU A 102 -3.42 -30.95 -14.62
CA LEU A 102 -4.37 -30.06 -13.94
C LEU A 102 -5.38 -29.41 -14.90
N ASP A 103 -5.05 -29.28 -16.19
CA ASP A 103 -5.97 -28.71 -17.17
C ASP A 103 -7.24 -29.58 -17.35
N ALA A 104 -7.11 -30.89 -17.12
CA ALA A 104 -8.22 -31.83 -17.14
C ALA A 104 -9.30 -31.52 -16.08
N LEU A 105 -9.00 -30.71 -15.07
CA LEU A 105 -9.96 -30.25 -14.08
C LEU A 105 -10.87 -29.15 -14.62
N VAL A 106 -10.48 -28.46 -15.68
CA VAL A 106 -11.20 -27.34 -16.30
C VAL A 106 -11.77 -27.74 -17.66
N ASN A 107 -10.95 -28.41 -18.46
CA ASN A 107 -11.28 -28.83 -19.82
C ASN A 107 -11.43 -30.35 -19.85
N GLN A 108 -12.47 -30.84 -20.53
CA GLN A 108 -12.68 -32.27 -20.66
C GLN A 108 -11.59 -32.91 -21.54
N PRO A 109 -10.79 -33.86 -21.02
CA PRO A 109 -9.87 -34.61 -21.87
C PRO A 109 -10.64 -35.68 -22.65
N ALA A 110 -10.14 -36.04 -23.85
CA ALA A 110 -10.79 -37.02 -24.73
C ALA A 110 -10.95 -38.42 -24.10
N SER A 111 -10.15 -38.73 -23.08
CA SER A 111 -10.16 -40.01 -22.37
C SER A 111 -11.16 -40.05 -21.20
N ALA A 112 -11.72 -38.92 -20.77
CA ALA A 112 -12.62 -38.83 -19.61
C ALA A 112 -14.08 -39.02 -20.03
N LYS A 113 -14.62 -40.20 -19.70
CA LYS A 113 -15.97 -40.62 -20.09
C LYS A 113 -17.07 -39.97 -19.24
N ASN A 114 -16.81 -39.77 -17.94
CA ASN A 114 -17.80 -39.27 -16.97
C ASN A 114 -17.41 -37.89 -16.43
N TRP A 115 -16.72 -37.09 -17.24
CA TRP A 115 -16.24 -35.78 -16.83
C TRP A 115 -17.42 -34.86 -16.45
N LEU A 116 -17.32 -34.19 -15.30
CA LEU A 116 -18.38 -33.33 -14.78
C LEU A 116 -18.59 -32.10 -15.69
N PRO A 117 -19.78 -31.91 -16.30
CA PRO A 117 -20.04 -30.75 -17.13
C PRO A 117 -19.85 -29.43 -16.37
N GLY A 118 -18.93 -28.59 -16.83
CA GLY A 118 -18.54 -27.34 -16.16
C GLY A 118 -17.25 -27.43 -15.33
N GLY A 119 -16.64 -28.60 -15.25
CA GLY A 119 -15.33 -28.82 -14.61
C GLY A 119 -15.39 -29.00 -13.10
N TYR A 120 -14.23 -29.34 -12.55
CA TYR A 120 -14.00 -29.64 -11.13
C TYR A 120 -13.54 -28.42 -10.34
N VAL A 121 -13.07 -27.37 -11.03
CA VAL A 121 -12.62 -26.10 -10.45
C VAL A 121 -13.28 -24.94 -11.17
N LYS A 122 -13.67 -23.91 -10.41
CA LYS A 122 -14.32 -22.71 -10.96
C LYS A 122 -13.28 -21.64 -11.28
N GLY A 123 -13.34 -21.10 -12.50
CA GLY A 123 -12.48 -19.99 -12.92
C GLY A 123 -11.09 -20.41 -13.41
N GLY A 124 -10.88 -21.69 -13.71
CA GLY A 124 -9.57 -22.25 -14.05
C GLY A 124 -8.95 -23.01 -12.88
N TYR A 125 -7.82 -23.69 -13.11
CA TYR A 125 -7.05 -24.21 -11.99
C TYR A 125 -6.37 -23.02 -11.27
N PRO A 126 -6.47 -22.94 -9.95
CA PRO A 126 -5.97 -21.80 -9.21
C PRO A 126 -4.43 -21.78 -9.20
N LYS A 127 -3.87 -20.58 -9.29
CA LYS A 127 -2.45 -20.29 -9.08
C LYS A 127 -2.13 -20.21 -7.59
N ASP A 128 -0.85 -20.24 -7.26
CA ASP A 128 -0.42 -19.93 -5.90
C ASP A 128 -0.52 -18.42 -5.57
N SER A 129 -0.17 -18.05 -4.33
CA SER A 129 -0.25 -16.67 -3.85
C SER A 129 0.79 -15.72 -4.45
N TRP A 130 1.69 -16.22 -5.29
CA TRP A 130 2.67 -15.46 -6.06
C TRP A 130 2.39 -15.53 -7.56
N GLU A 131 1.20 -15.98 -7.96
CA GLU A 131 0.73 -16.12 -9.34
C GLU A 131 1.49 -17.17 -10.17
N ASN A 132 2.27 -18.03 -9.52
CA ASN A 132 2.93 -19.15 -10.16
C ASN A 132 1.96 -20.33 -10.34
N ASP A 133 2.19 -21.11 -11.38
CA ASP A 133 1.40 -22.30 -11.65
C ASP A 133 1.75 -23.43 -10.69
N LEU A 134 0.72 -24.16 -10.25
CA LEU A 134 0.90 -25.32 -9.39
C LEU A 134 1.50 -26.49 -10.18
N GLN A 135 2.38 -27.21 -9.51
CA GLN A 135 3.04 -28.38 -10.05
C GLN A 135 2.27 -29.62 -9.66
N TYR A 136 1.99 -30.47 -10.64
CA TYR A 136 1.29 -31.74 -10.45
C TYR A 136 2.09 -32.85 -11.12
N VAL A 137 2.37 -33.93 -10.40
CA VAL A 137 3.14 -35.08 -10.90
C VAL A 137 2.43 -36.37 -10.57
N ILE A 138 2.32 -37.26 -11.57
CA ILE A 138 1.75 -38.60 -11.42
C ILE A 138 2.61 -39.64 -12.17
N PRO A 139 2.95 -40.79 -11.56
CA PRO A 139 2.72 -41.15 -10.16
C PRO A 139 3.49 -40.24 -9.19
N GLY A 140 2.96 -40.08 -7.97
CA GLY A 140 3.63 -39.32 -6.92
C GLY A 140 4.89 -40.04 -6.41
N ARG A 141 5.81 -39.28 -5.81
CA ARG A 141 6.98 -39.82 -5.12
C ARG A 141 6.56 -40.56 -3.85
N GLU A 142 7.42 -41.45 -3.36
CA GLU A 142 7.27 -42.14 -2.07
C GLU A 142 5.96 -42.95 -1.92
N GLY A 143 5.40 -43.45 -3.03
CA GLY A 143 4.17 -44.25 -3.02
C GLY A 143 2.88 -43.44 -2.91
N ARG A 144 2.96 -42.10 -2.97
CA ARG A 144 1.78 -41.24 -3.08
C ARG A 144 1.12 -41.41 -4.45
N ALA A 145 -0.19 -41.22 -4.51
CA ALA A 145 -0.92 -41.33 -5.77
C ALA A 145 -0.51 -40.21 -6.76
N PHE A 146 -0.29 -39.01 -6.25
CA PHE A 146 0.22 -37.86 -6.99
C PHE A 146 1.03 -36.96 -6.05
N ASP A 147 1.88 -36.12 -6.63
CA ASP A 147 2.48 -34.97 -5.94
C ASP A 147 1.81 -33.69 -6.46
N LEU A 148 1.51 -32.77 -5.54
CA LEU A 148 0.95 -31.46 -5.85
C LEU A 148 1.66 -30.42 -4.98
N TYR A 149 2.26 -29.40 -5.59
CA TYR A 149 3.08 -28.43 -4.87
C TYR A 149 3.20 -27.08 -5.59
N SER A 150 3.67 -26.07 -4.88
CA SER A 150 4.07 -24.75 -5.41
C SER A 150 5.55 -24.54 -5.13
N PHE A 151 6.25 -23.84 -6.02
CA PHE A 151 7.65 -23.46 -5.86
C PHE A 151 7.86 -22.25 -4.92
N GLY A 152 6.81 -21.76 -4.26
CA GLY A 152 6.93 -20.59 -3.41
C GLY A 152 7.15 -19.28 -4.20
N ALA A 153 7.75 -18.30 -3.53
CA ALA A 153 7.86 -16.93 -4.04
C ALA A 153 8.83 -16.76 -5.21
N ASP A 154 9.86 -17.60 -5.31
CA ASP A 154 10.90 -17.49 -6.35
C ASP A 154 10.54 -18.27 -7.64
N GLY A 155 9.51 -19.11 -7.58
CA GLY A 155 9.04 -19.92 -8.70
C GLY A 155 10.02 -21.03 -9.13
N LYS A 156 10.97 -21.42 -8.28
CA LYS A 156 11.98 -22.45 -8.57
C LYS A 156 11.95 -23.57 -7.53
N GLU A 157 12.48 -24.73 -7.91
CA GLU A 157 12.62 -25.85 -6.99
C GLU A 157 13.61 -25.53 -5.86
N GLY A 158 13.18 -25.80 -4.63
CA GLY A 158 14.00 -25.65 -3.43
C GLY A 158 13.67 -24.39 -2.64
N GLY A 159 14.69 -23.59 -2.33
CA GLY A 159 14.56 -22.34 -1.58
C GLY A 159 14.40 -22.49 -0.06
N GLU A 160 14.35 -21.34 0.63
CA GLU A 160 14.15 -21.24 2.08
C GLU A 160 13.11 -20.16 2.41
N GLY A 161 12.44 -20.29 3.56
CA GLY A 161 11.44 -19.31 3.99
C GLY A 161 10.25 -19.25 3.03
N ASN A 162 10.05 -18.10 2.39
CA ASN A 162 8.95 -17.90 1.42
C ASN A 162 9.27 -18.46 0.03
N ASP A 163 10.55 -18.65 -0.26
CA ASP A 163 11.03 -19.25 -1.51
C ASP A 163 10.99 -20.78 -1.41
N ALA A 164 10.68 -21.33 -0.23
CA ALA A 164 10.60 -22.77 -0.03
C ALA A 164 9.39 -23.37 -0.76
N ASP A 165 9.62 -24.50 -1.41
CA ASP A 165 8.55 -25.33 -1.98
C ASP A 165 7.48 -25.68 -0.94
N ILE A 166 6.21 -25.52 -1.32
CA ILE A 166 5.04 -25.84 -0.49
C ILE A 166 4.37 -27.08 -1.08
N TYR A 167 4.48 -28.20 -0.37
CA TYR A 167 3.88 -29.47 -0.78
C TYR A 167 2.50 -29.69 -0.17
N TYR A 168 1.57 -30.19 -0.97
CA TYR A 168 0.33 -30.78 -0.46
C TYR A 168 0.67 -32.01 0.40
N GLN A 169 0.15 -32.01 1.62
CA GLN A 169 0.20 -33.14 2.53
C GLN A 169 -1.24 -33.60 2.78
N PRO A 170 -1.57 -34.88 2.49
CA PRO A 170 -2.90 -35.44 2.69
C PRO A 170 -3.29 -35.54 4.17
#